data_AF-A0A960WYM2-F1
#
_entry.id   AF-A0A960WYM2-F1
#
_cell.length_a   1.000
_cell.length_b   1.000
_cell.length_c   1.000
_cell.angle_alpha   90.00
_cell.angle_beta   90.00
_cell.angle_gamma   90.00
#
_symmetry.space_group_name_H-M   'P 1'
#
loop_
_entity.id
_entity.type
_entity.pdbx_description
1 polymer ?
#
loop_
_entity_poly.entity_id
_entity_poly.type
_entity_poly.pdbx_seq_one_letter_code
_entity_poly.pdbx_strand_id
1 'polypeptide(L)'
;MKIPGTYVDGFLLPVPTARLEDYRKIAEQAGAIWLEHGALQYTECAIDDSGAEFCRSFVETAAAKEDETVIFAWAVFADRAARDAANAAIMADERLTSLCGESGQIFDSKRMSFGGFKTIVSH
;
A
#
# COMPACT_ATOMS: atom_id res chain seq x y z
N MET A 1 17.45 0.82 -8.05
CA MET A 1 17.07 2.21 -7.67
C MET A 1 17.25 2.29 -6.16
N LYS A 2 18.06 3.22 -5.66
CA LYS A 2 18.29 3.36 -4.21
C LYS A 2 17.01 3.86 -3.55
N ILE A 3 16.58 3.21 -2.48
CA ILE A 3 15.45 3.69 -1.66
C ILE A 3 15.93 4.97 -0.95
N PRO A 4 15.31 6.14 -1.19
CA PRO A 4 15.83 7.45 -0.75
C PRO A 4 15.60 7.74 0.74
N GLY A 5 15.21 6.75 1.54
CA GLY A 5 14.79 6.93 2.93
C GLY A 5 15.11 5.73 3.82
N THR A 6 14.93 5.93 5.13
CA THR A 6 15.27 4.93 6.16
C THR A 6 14.04 4.35 6.86
N TYR A 7 12.84 4.75 6.43
CA TYR A 7 11.58 4.28 6.98
C TYR A 7 10.58 3.98 5.88
N VAL A 8 9.82 2.90 6.04
CA VAL A 8 8.87 2.40 5.05
C VAL A 8 7.56 2.06 5.74
N ASP A 9 6.43 2.51 5.20
CA ASP A 9 5.13 1.92 5.51
C ASP A 9 4.82 0.86 4.43
N GLY A 10 4.46 -0.35 4.85
CA GLY A 10 4.11 -1.46 3.98
C GLY A 10 2.65 -1.85 4.14
N PHE A 11 2.04 -2.25 3.02
CA PHE A 11 0.63 -2.59 2.91
C PHE A 11 0.48 -3.90 2.12
N LEU A 12 -0.41 -4.78 2.59
CA LEU A 12 -0.78 -6.02 1.90
C LEU A 12 -2.30 -6.18 1.99
N LEU A 13 -2.99 -6.22 0.87
CA LEU A 13 -4.46 -6.30 0.84
C LEU A 13 -4.99 -7.12 -0.35
N PRO A 14 -6.09 -7.86 -0.14
CA PRO A 14 -6.80 -8.50 -1.24
C PRO A 14 -7.76 -7.51 -1.93
N VAL A 15 -7.82 -7.57 -3.26
CA VAL A 15 -8.70 -6.76 -4.11
C VAL A 15 -9.40 -7.67 -5.13
N PRO A 16 -10.72 -7.54 -5.36
CA PRO A 16 -11.40 -8.33 -6.38
C PRO A 16 -10.76 -8.13 -7.76
N THR A 17 -10.38 -9.23 -8.41
CA THR A 17 -9.67 -9.21 -9.70
C THR A 17 -10.46 -8.47 -10.77
N ALA A 18 -11.79 -8.64 -10.78
CA ALA A 18 -12.69 -7.94 -11.70
C ALA A 18 -12.74 -6.41 -11.52
N ARG A 19 -12.22 -5.89 -10.39
CA ARG A 19 -12.21 -4.46 -10.04
C ARG A 19 -10.80 -3.88 -9.96
N LEU A 20 -9.78 -4.60 -10.43
CA LEU A 20 -8.38 -4.18 -10.33
C LEU A 20 -8.12 -2.84 -11.02
N GLU A 21 -8.74 -2.56 -12.18
CA GLU A 21 -8.60 -1.27 -12.86
C GLU A 21 -9.25 -0.10 -12.10
N ASP A 22 -10.36 -0.35 -11.40
CA ASP A 22 -10.98 0.68 -10.56
C ASP A 22 -10.10 0.97 -9.34
N TYR A 23 -9.57 -0.10 -8.73
CA TYR A 23 -8.59 0.02 -7.66
C TYR A 23 -7.35 0.81 -8.11
N ARG A 24 -6.79 0.49 -9.28
CA ARG A 24 -5.60 1.16 -9.84
C ARG A 24 -5.78 2.67 -9.94
N LYS A 25 -6.95 3.14 -10.39
CA LYS A 25 -7.26 4.57 -10.49
C LYS A 25 -7.28 5.27 -9.13
N ILE A 26 -7.84 4.60 -8.12
CA ILE A 26 -7.87 5.13 -6.74
C ILE A 26 -6.46 5.12 -6.14
N ALA A 27 -5.71 4.05 -6.34
CA ALA A 27 -4.31 3.92 -5.90
C ALA A 27 -3.42 5.00 -6.53
N GLU A 28 -3.64 5.35 -7.80
CA GLU A 28 -2.91 6.43 -8.48
C GLU A 28 -3.16 7.80 -7.82
N GLN A 29 -4.42 8.08 -7.44
CA GLN A 29 -4.79 9.31 -6.75
C GLN A 29 -4.29 9.34 -5.30
N ALA A 30 -4.43 8.22 -4.57
CA ALA A 30 -3.91 8.08 -3.21
C ALA A 30 -2.39 8.22 -3.19
N GLY A 31 -1.67 7.55 -4.10
CA GLY A 31 -0.23 7.65 -4.21
C GLY A 31 0.26 9.09 -4.43
N ALA A 32 -0.45 9.87 -5.25
CA ALA A 32 -0.15 11.30 -5.42
C ALA A 32 -0.26 12.08 -4.11
N ILE A 33 -1.29 11.84 -3.30
CA ILE A 33 -1.47 12.46 -1.97
C ILE A 33 -0.31 12.07 -1.04
N TRP A 34 0.13 10.81 -1.04
CA TRP A 34 1.28 10.37 -0.24
C TRP A 34 2.55 11.15 -0.60
N LEU A 35 2.82 11.30 -1.90
CA LEU A 35 4.00 12.04 -2.40
C LEU A 35 3.91 13.52 -2.04
N GLU A 36 2.74 14.15 -2.18
CA GLU A 36 2.53 15.56 -1.82
C GLU A 36 2.80 15.84 -0.34
N HIS A 37 2.49 14.89 0.54
CA HIS A 37 2.67 15.02 2.00
C HIS A 37 3.99 14.50 2.54
N GLY A 38 4.94 14.16 1.67
CA GLY A 38 6.34 13.89 2.07
C GLY A 38 6.78 12.44 1.97
N ALA A 39 5.99 11.55 1.38
CA ALA A 39 6.54 10.28 0.90
C ALA A 39 7.53 10.56 -0.24
N LEU A 40 8.71 9.95 -0.17
CA LEU A 40 9.76 10.05 -1.18
C LEU A 40 9.51 9.12 -2.37
N GLN A 41 8.75 8.06 -2.14
CA GLN A 41 8.32 7.10 -3.13
C GLN A 41 7.01 6.45 -2.67
N TYR A 42 6.14 6.14 -3.62
CA TYR A 42 4.96 5.32 -3.42
C TYR A 42 4.90 4.28 -4.53
N THR A 43 4.57 3.04 -4.22
CA THR A 43 4.50 1.97 -5.22
C THR A 43 3.47 0.93 -4.78
N GLU A 44 2.67 0.46 -5.74
CA GLU A 44 1.78 -0.67 -5.56
C GLU A 44 1.96 -1.67 -6.70
N CYS A 45 1.91 -2.96 -6.36
CA CYS A 45 2.04 -4.06 -7.30
C CYS A 45 0.93 -5.08 -7.04
N ALA A 46 0.29 -5.58 -8.11
CA ALA A 46 -0.51 -6.79 -8.03
C ALA A 46 0.39 -8.02 -8.08
N ILE A 47 0.02 -9.07 -7.35
CA ILE A 47 0.73 -10.35 -7.39
C ILE A 47 0.59 -10.97 -8.79
N ASP A 48 1.73 -11.41 -9.34
CA ASP A 48 1.82 -12.07 -10.65
C ASP A 48 2.28 -13.54 -10.50
N ASP A 49 3.15 -13.80 -9.54
CA ASP A 49 3.60 -15.14 -9.15
C ASP A 49 3.33 -15.35 -7.65
N SER A 50 2.60 -16.43 -7.31
CA SER A 50 2.23 -16.77 -5.94
C SER A 50 3.40 -17.30 -5.09
N GLY A 51 4.57 -17.50 -5.70
CA GLY A 51 5.79 -17.89 -5.03
C GLY A 51 5.95 -19.40 -4.86
N ALA A 52 6.99 -19.78 -4.12
CA ALA A 52 7.45 -21.16 -3.98
C ALA A 52 6.94 -21.84 -2.69
N GLU A 53 6.81 -23.17 -2.73
CA GLU A 53 6.24 -23.99 -1.64
C GLU A 53 7.02 -23.95 -0.31
N PHE A 54 8.26 -23.46 -0.29
CA PHE A 54 9.09 -23.47 0.92
C PHE A 54 8.77 -22.35 1.91
N CYS A 55 8.00 -21.33 1.50
CA CYS A 55 7.63 -20.19 2.34
C CYS A 55 6.13 -19.92 2.27
N ARG A 56 5.65 -19.07 3.19
CA ARG A 56 4.23 -18.71 3.24
C ARG A 56 3.86 -17.84 2.04
N SER A 57 2.73 -18.14 1.42
CA SER A 57 2.22 -17.35 0.30
C SER A 57 1.67 -15.99 0.75
N PHE A 58 1.84 -14.97 -0.08
CA PHE A 58 1.17 -13.68 0.12
C PHE A 58 -0.35 -13.78 -0.09
N VAL A 59 -0.82 -14.71 -0.94
CA VAL A 59 -2.26 -15.01 -1.13
C VAL A 59 -2.89 -15.47 0.18
N GLU A 60 -2.22 -16.42 0.85
CA GLU A 60 -2.65 -16.91 2.17
C GLU A 60 -2.52 -15.83 3.25
N THR A 61 -1.41 -15.08 3.24
CA THR A 61 -1.14 -14.03 4.25
C THR A 61 -2.16 -12.90 4.18
N ALA A 62 -2.59 -12.52 2.97
CA ALA A 62 -3.65 -11.55 2.75
C ALA A 62 -5.06 -12.14 2.97
N ALA A 63 -5.17 -13.44 3.23
CA ALA A 63 -6.43 -14.20 3.27
C ALA A 63 -7.29 -13.92 2.02
N ALA A 64 -6.65 -13.89 0.85
CA ALA A 64 -7.33 -13.61 -0.42
C ALA A 64 -8.23 -14.77 -0.85
N LYS A 65 -9.38 -14.45 -1.42
CA LYS A 65 -10.30 -15.41 -2.02
C LYS A 65 -9.91 -15.74 -3.46
N GLU A 66 -10.51 -16.77 -4.03
CA GLU A 66 -10.24 -17.22 -5.41
C GLU A 66 -10.49 -16.13 -6.48
N ASP A 67 -11.42 -15.20 -6.22
CA ASP A 67 -11.77 -14.10 -7.10
C ASP A 67 -11.02 -12.79 -6.80
N GLU A 68 -10.02 -12.84 -5.91
CA GLU A 68 -9.22 -11.71 -5.47
C GLU A 68 -7.76 -11.86 -5.87
N THR A 69 -7.13 -10.75 -6.26
CA THR A 69 -5.68 -10.62 -6.37
C THR A 69 -5.12 -9.95 -5.13
N VAL A 70 -3.84 -10.15 -4.85
CA VAL A 70 -3.14 -9.50 -3.74
C VAL A 70 -2.40 -8.28 -4.24
N ILE A 71 -2.60 -7.16 -3.56
CA ILE A 71 -1.80 -5.95 -3.73
C ILE A 71 -0.74 -5.91 -2.64
N PHE A 72 0.51 -5.71 -3.06
CA PHE A 72 1.62 -5.35 -2.20
C PHE A 72 2.04 -3.92 -2.52
N ALA A 73 2.00 -3.06 -1.50
CA ALA A 73 2.27 -1.65 -1.66
C ALA A 73 3.19 -1.14 -0.56
N TRP A 74 3.92 -0.06 -0.85
CA TRP A 74 4.77 0.59 0.13
C TRP A 74 4.96 2.09 -0.16
N ALA A 75 5.18 2.84 0.92
CA ALA A 75 5.56 4.23 0.91
C ALA A 75 6.91 4.41 1.62
N VAL A 76 7.84 5.13 0.99
CA VAL A 76 9.17 5.40 1.55
C VAL A 76 9.19 6.80 2.13
N PHE A 77 9.75 6.95 3.34
CA PHE A 77 9.95 8.22 4.01
C PHE A 77 11.40 8.40 4.44
N ALA A 78 11.83 9.65 4.61
CA ALA A 78 13.19 9.97 5.02
C ALA A 78 13.57 9.26 6.33
N ASP A 79 12.70 9.35 7.34
CA ASP A 79 12.80 8.69 8.64
C ASP A 79 11.41 8.54 9.30
N ARG A 80 11.36 8.04 10.53
CA ARG A 80 10.11 7.84 11.29
C ARG A 80 9.38 9.14 11.60
N ALA A 81 10.11 10.21 11.94
CA ALA A 81 9.49 11.48 12.30
C ALA A 81 8.85 12.13 11.08
N ALA A 82 9.54 12.10 9.93
CA ALA A 82 8.99 12.53 8.65
C ALA A 82 7.74 11.73 8.28
N ARG A 83 7.78 10.40 8.45
CA ARG A 83 6.61 9.52 8.23
C ARG A 83 5.44 9.88 9.14
N ASP A 84 5.67 10.09 10.42
CA ASP A 84 4.58 10.39 11.37
C ASP A 84 3.93 11.75 11.06
N ALA A 85 4.73 12.76 10.67
CA ALA A 85 4.22 14.05 10.21
C ALA A 85 3.44 13.93 8.89
N ALA A 86 3.98 13.20 7.93
CA ALA A 86 3.31 12.94 6.65
C ALA A 86 1.97 12.22 6.85
N ASN A 87 1.94 11.13 7.62
CA ASN A 87 0.72 10.38 7.87
C ASN A 87 -0.35 11.23 8.59
N ALA A 88 0.05 12.12 9.51
CA ALA A 88 -0.90 13.04 10.13
C ALA A 88 -1.54 13.99 9.10
N ALA A 89 -0.76 14.51 8.15
CA ALA A 89 -1.27 15.36 7.08
C ALA A 89 -2.12 14.59 6.06
N ILE A 90 -1.68 13.40 5.64
CA ILE A 90 -2.40 12.51 4.74
C ILE A 90 -3.78 12.16 5.29
N MET A 91 -3.86 11.78 6.57
CA MET A 91 -5.13 11.42 7.21
C MET A 91 -6.06 12.62 7.44
N ALA A 92 -5.52 13.84 7.43
CA ALA A 92 -6.30 15.07 7.49
C ALA A 92 -6.71 15.59 6.09
N ASP A 93 -6.23 14.99 5.01
CA ASP A 93 -6.54 15.40 3.65
C ASP A 93 -7.96 14.96 3.26
N GLU A 94 -8.84 15.92 2.96
CA GLU A 94 -10.21 15.65 2.58
C GLU A 94 -10.32 14.81 1.30
N ARG A 95 -9.34 14.95 0.38
CA ARG A 95 -9.29 14.15 -0.86
C ARG A 95 -9.17 12.66 -0.54
N LEU A 96 -8.39 12.31 0.47
CA LEU A 96 -8.26 10.92 0.92
C LEU A 96 -9.57 10.41 1.51
N THR A 97 -10.28 11.22 2.28
CA THR A 97 -11.57 10.82 2.88
C THR A 97 -12.58 10.46 1.79
N SER A 98 -12.68 11.25 0.72
CA SER A 98 -13.51 10.91 -0.45
C SER A 98 -13.08 9.60 -1.10
N LEU A 99 -11.78 9.40 -1.31
CA LEU A 99 -11.23 8.17 -1.88
C LEU A 99 -11.50 6.94 -1.03
N CYS A 100 -11.43 7.05 0.29
CA CYS A 100 -11.76 5.95 1.20
C CYS A 100 -13.25 5.55 1.10
N GLY A 101 -14.14 6.51 0.84
CA GLY A 101 -15.55 6.23 0.56
C GLY A 101 -15.75 5.45 -0.73
N GLU A 102 -15.06 5.84 -1.80
CA GLU A 102 -15.11 5.15 -3.10
C GLU A 102 -14.46 3.76 -3.03
N SER A 103 -13.31 3.65 -2.37
CA SER A 103 -12.58 2.39 -2.22
C SER A 103 -13.35 1.36 -1.41
N GLY A 104 -14.18 1.80 -0.46
CA GLY A 104 -15.07 0.93 0.32
C GLY A 104 -16.12 0.20 -0.52
N GLN A 105 -16.34 0.62 -1.76
CA GLN A 105 -17.21 -0.10 -2.72
C GLN A 105 -16.45 -1.14 -3.57
N ILE A 106 -15.13 -1.24 -3.40
CA ILE A 106 -14.24 -2.11 -4.18
C ILE A 106 -13.64 -3.19 -3.29
N PHE A 107 -13.08 -2.82 -2.14
CA PHE A 107 -12.44 -3.75 -1.21
C PHE A 107 -12.69 -3.37 0.24
N ASP A 108 -12.51 -4.33 1.15
CA ASP A 108 -12.61 -4.11 2.58
C ASP A 108 -11.23 -3.74 3.16
N SER A 109 -11.02 -2.47 3.46
CA SER A 109 -9.76 -1.97 4.03
C SER A 109 -9.42 -2.57 5.38
N LYS A 110 -10.38 -3.18 6.10
CA LYS A 110 -10.10 -3.89 7.36
C LYS A 110 -9.31 -5.18 7.18
N ARG A 111 -9.28 -5.73 5.96
CA ARG A 111 -8.47 -6.91 5.60
C ARG A 111 -7.03 -6.55 5.24
N MET A 112 -6.70 -5.26 5.17
CA MET A 112 -5.36 -4.80 4.89
C MET A 112 -4.44 -5.06 6.08
N SER A 113 -3.30 -5.71 5.81
CA SER A 113 -2.17 -5.72 6.73
C SER A 113 -1.36 -4.44 6.52
N PHE A 114 -1.00 -3.76 7.62
CA PHE A 114 -0.23 -2.53 7.61
C PHE A 114 0.86 -2.56 8.67
N GLY A 115 2.03 -2.01 8.34
CA GLY A 115 3.12 -1.85 9.30
C GLY A 115 4.13 -0.79 8.87
N GLY A 116 4.79 -0.17 9.85
CA GLY A 116 5.94 0.70 9.62
C GLY A 116 7.25 -0.01 9.96
N PHE A 117 8.25 0.16 9.11
CA PHE A 117 9.51 -0.59 9.15
C PHE A 117 10.69 0.36 9.04
N LYS A 118 11.75 0.09 9.83
CA LYS A 118 13.04 0.75 9.67
C LYS A 118 13.89 -0.02 8.67
N THR A 119 14.45 0.67 7.70
CA THR A 119 15.35 0.07 6.71
C THR A 119 16.63 -0.42 7.38
N ILE A 120 16.96 -1.70 7.17
CA ILE A 120 18.19 -2.31 7.67
C ILE A 120 19.23 -2.56 6.57
N VAL A 121 18.79 -2.71 5.31
CA VAL A 121 19.65 -2.94 4.12
C VAL A 121 19.02 -2.19 2.93
N SER A 122 19.84 -1.49 2.14
CA SER A 122 19.43 -0.79 0.90
C SER A 122 20.68 -0.61 0.00
N HIS A 123 20.55 -0.86 -1.30
CA HIS A 123 21.64 -0.80 -2.29
C HIS A 123 21.35 0.16 -3.44
#